data_AF-A0AAF0ZC73-F1
#
_entry.id   AF-A0AAF0ZC73-F1
#
_cell.length_a   1.000
_cell.length_b   1.000
_cell.length_c   1.000
_cell.angle_alpha   90.00
_cell.angle_beta   90.00
_cell.angle_gamma   90.00
#
_symmetry.space_group_name_H-M   'P 1'
#
loop_
_entity.id
_entity.type
_entity.pdbx_description
1 polymer ?
#
loop_
_entity_poly.entity_id
_entity_poly.type
_entity_poly.pdbx_seq_one_letter_code
_entity_poly.pdbx_strand_id
1 'polypeptide(L)' 'MTLLIVEHKAEELFKITVDTFAKECDRLITVPVNDNQFSALVSFTFNVGVTAFRGSTLLRVLNPGNYQEAANQLLRWN' A
#
# COMPACT_ATOMS: atom_id res chain seq x y z
N MET A 1 20.40 11.04 23.04
CA MET A 1 19.84 9.66 23.09
C MET A 1 19.61 9.21 21.66
N THR A 2 20.62 8.57 21.05
CA THR A 2 20.56 8.13 19.66
C THR A 2 19.89 6.76 19.65
N LEU A 3 18.75 6.60 18.97
CA LEU A 3 18.12 5.30 18.80
C LEU A 3 19.02 4.42 17.91
N LEU A 4 19.79 3.53 18.54
CA LEU A 4 20.41 2.38 17.87
C LEU A 4 19.31 1.35 17.64
N ILE A 5 18.69 1.37 16.46
CA ILE A 5 17.77 0.32 16.06
C ILE A 5 18.63 -0.85 15.59
N VAL A 6 18.77 -1.87 16.43
CA VAL A 6 19.32 -3.17 16.02
C VAL A 6 18.43 -3.77 14.93
N GLU A 7 19.03 -4.41 13.92
CA GLU A 7 18.36 -4.94 12.72
C GLU A 7 17.05 -5.68 13.02
N HIS A 8 17.07 -6.59 14.01
CA HIS A 8 15.88 -7.31 14.47
C HIS A 8 14.72 -6.40 14.94
N LYS A 9 15.04 -5.31 15.65
CA LYS A 9 14.03 -4.34 16.11
C LYS A 9 13.46 -3.54 14.93
N ALA A 10 14.28 -3.27 13.91
CA ALA A 10 13.83 -2.61 12.69
C ALA A 10 12.87 -3.52 11.90
N GLU A 11 13.18 -4.82 11.79
CA GLU A 11 12.33 -5.80 11.12
C GLU A 11 10.98 -6.00 11.82
N GLU A 12 10.97 -6.10 13.16
CA GLU A 12 9.72 -6.21 13.93
C GLU A 12 8.82 -4.98 13.73
N LEU A 13 9.39 -3.78 13.85
CA LEU A 13 8.65 -2.54 13.65
C LEU A 13 8.16 -2.41 12.20
N PHE A 14 8.96 -2.84 11.24
CA PHE A 14 8.59 -2.87 9.83
C PHE A 14 7.41 -3.81 9.59
N LYS A 15 7.43 -5.04 10.14
CA LYS A 15 6.29 -5.97 10.03
C LYS A 15 5.00 -5.40 10.61
N ILE A 16 5.02 -4.89 11.84
CA ILE A 16 3.84 -4.30 12.48
C ILE A 16 3.27 -3.15 11.63
N THR A 17 4.16 -2.34 11.07
CA THR A 17 3.78 -1.20 10.23
C THR A 17 3.16 -1.67 8.92
N VAL A 18 3.81 -2.59 8.20
CA VAL A 18 3.31 -3.15 6.93
C VAL A 18 1.97 -3.86 7.14
N ASP A 19 1.80 -4.62 8.22
CA ASP A 19 0.54 -5.29 8.56
C ASP A 19 -0.61 -4.30 8.75
N THR A 20 -0.31 -3.11 9.30
CA THR A 20 -1.31 -2.05 9.46
C THR A 20 -1.76 -1.51 8.10
N PHE A 21 -0.81 -1.23 7.20
CA PHE A 21 -1.14 -0.78 5.85
C PHE A 21 -1.83 -1.85 5.01
N ALA A 22 -1.43 -3.12 5.15
CA ALA A 22 -2.08 -4.26 4.50
C ALA A 22 -3.56 -4.36 4.89
N LYS A 23 -3.88 -4.27 6.19
CA LYS A 23 -5.27 -4.27 6.67
C LYS A 23 -6.09 -3.12 6.12
N GLU A 24 -5.52 -1.91 6.04
CA GLU A 24 -6.22 -0.76 5.48
C GLU A 24 -6.43 -0.91 3.96
N CYS A 25 -5.45 -1.44 3.23
CA CYS A 25 -5.61 -1.79 1.81
C CYS A 25 -6.73 -2.81 1.61
N ASP A 26 -6.74 -3.90 2.38
CA ASP A 26 -7.75 -4.97 2.30
C ASP A 26 -9.17 -4.44 2.53
N ARG A 27 -9.35 -3.50 3.47
CA ARG A 27 -10.65 -2.85 3.71
C ARG A 27 -11.10 -1.91 2.59
N LEU A 28 -10.16 -1.34 1.84
CA LEU A 28 -10.41 -0.31 0.83
C LEU A 28 -10.58 -0.89 -0.58
N ILE A 29 -9.93 -2.01 -0.87
CA ILE A 29 -9.97 -2.69 -2.15
C ILE A 29 -11.21 -3.59 -2.17
N THR A 30 -12.14 -3.31 -3.09
CA THR A 30 -13.42 -4.04 -3.17
C THR A 30 -13.50 -4.99 -4.37
N VAL A 31 -12.38 -5.19 -5.06
CA VAL A 31 -12.27 -5.99 -6.28
C VAL A 31 -11.22 -7.08 -6.07
N PRO A 32 -11.34 -8.27 -6.70
CA PRO A 32 -10.30 -9.27 -6.63
C PRO A 32 -8.96 -8.72 -7.13
N VAL A 33 -7.90 -8.95 -6.36
CA VAL A 33 -6.52 -8.68 -6.75
C VAL A 33 -5.68 -9.90 -6.43
N ASN A 34 -4.62 -10.13 -7.19
CA ASN A 34 -3.64 -11.15 -6.85
C ASN A 34 -2.61 -10.62 -5.83
N ASP A 35 -1.82 -11.51 -5.25
CA ASP A 35 -0.83 -11.19 -4.21
C ASP A 35 0.18 -10.12 -4.66
N ASN A 36 0.58 -10.12 -5.93
CA ASN A 36 1.53 -9.15 -6.47
C ASN A 36 0.91 -7.75 -6.54
N GLN A 37 -0.33 -7.66 -7.01
CA GLN A 37 -1.08 -6.40 -7.06
C GLN A 37 -1.32 -5.87 -5.65
N PHE A 38 -1.76 -6.73 -4.73
CA PHE A 38 -1.97 -6.35 -3.34
C PHE A 38 -0.69 -5.83 -2.70
N SER A 39 0.43 -6.55 -2.86
CA SER A 39 1.74 -6.13 -2.33
C SER A 39 2.19 -4.78 -2.90
N ALA A 40 1.97 -4.52 -4.18
CA ALA A 40 2.27 -3.24 -4.80
C ALA A 40 1.42 -2.10 -4.20
N LEU A 41 0.13 -2.36 -3.94
CA LEU A 41 -0.78 -1.39 -3.33
C LEU A 41 -0.43 -1.09 -1.88
N VAL A 42 0.00 -2.10 -1.11
CA VAL A 42 0.52 -1.92 0.26
C VAL A 42 1.78 -1.08 0.26
N SER A 43 2.74 -1.39 -0.63
CA SER A 43 3.98 -0.61 -0.77
C SER A 43 3.70 0.85 -1.14
N PHE A 44 2.80 1.07 -2.10
CA PHE A 44 2.34 2.40 -2.47
C PHE A 44 1.70 3.14 -1.28
N THR A 45 0.79 2.48 -0.56
CA THR A 45 0.07 3.06 0.59
C THR A 45 1.00 3.35 1.75
N PHE A 46 2.04 2.54 1.97
CA PHE A 46 3.10 2.83 2.93
C PHE A 46 3.83 4.14 2.59
N ASN A 47 4.11 4.38 1.30
CA ASN A 47 4.80 5.59 0.85
C ASN A 47 3.92 6.86 0.95
N VAL A 48 2.67 6.78 0.49
CA VAL A 48 1.79 7.97 0.39
C VAL A 48 0.85 8.17 1.59
N GLY A 49 0.69 7.13 2.42
CA GLY A 49 -0.25 7.09 3.53
C GLY A 49 -1.68 6.68 3.13
N VAL A 50 -2.42 6.13 4.10
CA VAL A 50 -3.79 5.58 3.91
C VAL A 50 -4.78 6.65 3.42
N THR A 51 -4.71 7.87 3.94
CA THR A 51 -5.61 8.96 3.53
C THR A 51 -5.44 9.32 2.06
N ALA A 52 -4.20 9.40 1.58
CA ALA A 52 -3.91 9.69 0.17
C ALA A 52 -4.34 8.53 -0.73
N PHE A 53 -4.08 7.28 -0.32
CA PHE A 53 -4.54 6.10 -1.05
C PHE A 53 -6.07 6.05 -1.18
N ARG A 54 -6.79 6.27 -0.08
CA ARG A 54 -8.26 6.32 -0.05
C ARG A 54 -8.85 7.35 -1.01
N GLY A 55 -8.21 8.51 -1.16
CA GLY A 55 -8.63 9.56 -2.07
C GLY A 55 -8.04 9.46 -3.49
N SER A 56 -7.22 8.44 -3.76
CA SER A 56 -6.44 8.37 -5.00
C SER A 56 -7.29 8.03 -6.22
N THR A 57 -6.90 8.57 -7.38
CA THR A 57 -7.46 8.12 -8.66
C THR A 57 -7.17 6.64 -8.90
N LEU A 58 -6.03 6.14 -8.41
CA LEU A 58 -5.66 4.73 -8.45
C LEU A 58 -6.76 3.85 -7.84
N LEU A 59 -7.16 4.08 -6.58
CA LEU A 59 -8.19 3.26 -5.92
C LEU A 59 -9.55 3.40 -6.62
N ARG A 60 -9.88 4.61 -7.07
CA ARG A 60 -11.12 4.92 -7.80
C ARG A 60 -11.25 4.15 -9.11
N VAL A 61 -10.15 3.91 -9.84
CA VAL A 61 -10.17 3.11 -11.08
C VAL A 61 -9.97 1.61 -10.82
N LEU A 62 -9.27 1.24 -9.75
CA LEU A 62 -9.07 -0.16 -9.36
C LEU A 62 -10.39 -0.83 -8.97
N ASN A 63 -11.15 -0.25 -8.03
CA ASN A 63 -12.35 -0.89 -7.47
C ASN A 63 -13.46 -1.26 -8.48
N PRO A 64 -13.64 -0.52 -9.58
CA PRO A 64 -14.49 -0.95 -10.71
C PRO A 64 -13.90 -2.06 -11.61
N GLY A 65 -12.69 -2.56 -11.32
CA GLY A 65 -12.00 -3.59 -12.10
C GLY A 65 -11.10 -3.08 -13.23
N ASN A 66 -10.78 -1.78 -13.29
CA ASN A 66 -9.89 -1.24 -14.32
C ASN A 66 -8.42 -1.35 -13.91
N TYR A 67 -7.89 -2.58 -13.95
CA TYR A 67 -6.52 -2.88 -13.51
C TYR A 67 -5.44 -2.19 -14.35
N GLN A 68 -5.65 -2.07 -15.67
CA GLN A 68 -4.68 -1.42 -16.54
C GLN A 68 -4.52 0.06 -16.20
N GLU A 69 -5.64 0.76 -15.98
CA GLU A 69 -5.58 2.16 -15.59
C GLU A 69 -5.04 2.33 -14.16
N ALA A 70 -5.36 1.43 -13.24
CA ALA A 70 -4.77 1.42 -11.90
C ALA A 70 -3.24 1.31 -11.97
N ALA A 71 -2.70 0.43 -12.84
CA ALA A 71 -1.26 0.30 -13.05
C ALA A 71 -0.65 1.59 -13.63
N ASN A 72 -1.32 2.25 -14.58
CA ASN A 72 -0.87 3.54 -15.12
C ASN A 72 -0.78 4.64 -14.04
N GLN A 73 -1.71 4.62 -13.06
CA GLN A 73 -1.68 5.59 -11.96
C GLN A 73 -0.50 5.37 -11.00
N LEU A 74 0.01 4.14 -10.84
CA LEU A 74 1.24 3.87 -10.07
C LEU A 74 2.48 4.50 -10.71
N LEU A 75 2.57 4.51 -12.05
CA LEU A 75 3.70 5.09 -12.80
C LEU A 75 3.83 6.61 -12.66
N ARG A 76 2.85 7.28 -12.05
CA ARG A 76 2.89 8.73 -11.82
C ARG A 76 3.69 9.11 -10.57
N TRP A 77 4.06 8.12 -9.75
CA TRP A 77 4.79 8.29 -8.51
C TRP A 77 6.23 7.84 -8.74
N ASN A 78 7.03 8.74 -9.32
CA ASN A 78 8.48 8.62 -9.49
C ASN A 78 9.21 9.35 -8.36
#